data_AF-A0A2C6L0B8-F1
#
_entry.id   AF-A0A2C6L0B8-F1
#
_cell.length_a   1.000
_cell.length_b   1.000
_cell.length_c   1.000
_cell.angle_alpha   90.00
_cell.angle_beta   90.00
_cell.angle_gamma   90.00
#
_symmetry.space_group_name_H-M   'P 1'
#
loop_
_entity.id
_entity.type
_entity.pdbx_description
1 polymer ?
#
loop_
_entity_poly.entity_id
_entity_poly.type
_entity_poly.pdbx_seq_one_letter_code
_entity_poly.pdbx_strand_id
1 'polypeptide(L)'
;MAKRGGVSKKKKKSSSSSSSSSHRHVGAAFKKGSSSTNPDRKLPENKKQGFYRSKSTIKLLKMYKSKPTWMREKEGQPTAPARIQPDRRWFGNTRVIDQTKLSAFREALGQAHSDPYSVVLRRSKLPVSLLAPSTPGHTEDLEKKAKEKGDGDRSGFTQQNTLRGSALLSLQSFSDAFGDKRTRKKPALRASSLADLIQQAEYRQSLYEEGQRKEEKEDHIGGGEEDGGNDSSCDARSTAGDDHLSSFSSKGTKALASEEIFKKGTSRRIWGELYKVIDASDVVVQVIDARDPLGTRCWRLERYLRAAKQSKHMILILNKVDLIPPAVARVWLKRLSRDFPTLPFQAKKHEKAVGKLQLSQLLRY
;
A
#
# COMPACT_ATOMS: atom_id res chain seq x y z
N MET A 1 -58.65 -44.48 82.48
CA MET A 1 -59.55 -45.09 81.46
C MET A 1 -58.80 -45.24 80.15
N ALA A 2 -58.96 -46.41 79.51
CA ALA A 2 -58.74 -46.76 78.10
C ALA A 2 -57.34 -46.62 77.45
N LYS A 3 -56.72 -47.79 77.26
CA LYS A 3 -55.75 -48.12 76.19
C LYS A 3 -56.40 -47.99 74.79
N ARG A 4 -55.60 -47.56 73.80
CA ARG A 4 -55.52 -48.01 72.37
C ARG A 4 -54.37 -47.18 71.78
N GLY A 5 -53.28 -47.72 71.21
CA GLY A 5 -53.17 -48.83 70.27
C GLY A 5 -52.79 -48.25 68.91
N GLY A 6 -51.50 -48.10 68.62
CA GLY A 6 -50.98 -47.53 67.36
C GLY A 6 -49.66 -48.18 66.96
N VAL A 7 -49.66 -48.80 65.78
CA VAL A 7 -48.80 -49.90 65.32
C VAL A 7 -47.37 -49.50 64.93
N SER A 8 -46.46 -50.44 65.17
CA SER A 8 -45.03 -50.47 64.87
C SER A 8 -44.69 -50.42 63.37
N LYS A 9 -43.67 -49.65 62.99
CA LYS A 9 -42.74 -49.98 61.89
C LYS A 9 -41.30 -49.65 62.30
N LYS A 10 -40.45 -50.68 62.24
CA LYS A 10 -39.03 -50.75 62.59
C LYS A 10 -38.20 -49.52 62.15
N LYS A 11 -37.60 -48.83 63.13
CA LYS A 11 -36.37 -48.04 62.94
C LYS A 11 -35.22 -49.01 62.61
N LYS A 12 -34.70 -48.98 61.38
CA LYS A 12 -33.37 -49.54 61.08
C LYS A 12 -32.34 -48.68 61.80
N LYS A 13 -31.58 -49.30 62.71
CA LYS A 13 -30.39 -48.73 63.35
C LYS A 13 -29.40 -48.37 62.25
N SER A 14 -29.16 -47.08 62.04
CA SER A 14 -28.01 -46.55 61.31
C SER A 14 -26.78 -46.77 62.19
N SER A 15 -25.93 -47.72 61.81
CA SER A 15 -24.59 -47.85 62.36
C SER A 15 -23.78 -46.61 61.96
N SER A 16 -23.37 -45.87 62.99
CA SER A 16 -22.39 -44.79 62.92
C SER A 16 -21.07 -45.32 62.37
N SER A 17 -20.72 -44.93 61.15
CA SER A 17 -19.33 -44.93 60.69
C SER A 17 -18.88 -43.48 60.64
N SER A 18 -18.15 -43.09 61.67
CA SER A 18 -17.35 -41.88 61.72
C SER A 18 -16.25 -41.98 60.66
N SER A 19 -16.54 -41.53 59.44
CA SER A 19 -15.50 -41.22 58.47
C SER A 19 -14.93 -39.85 58.85
N SER A 20 -13.85 -39.88 59.61
CA SER A 20 -12.96 -38.75 59.79
C SER A 20 -12.58 -38.23 58.41
N SER A 21 -13.13 -37.06 58.05
CA SER A 21 -12.64 -36.30 56.92
C SER A 21 -11.24 -35.83 57.28
N SER A 22 -10.26 -36.68 56.98
CA SER A 22 -8.87 -36.27 56.93
C SER A 22 -8.82 -35.11 55.93
N HIS A 23 -8.77 -33.89 56.47
CA HIS A 23 -8.12 -32.79 55.79
C HIS A 23 -6.72 -33.29 55.49
N ARG A 24 -6.55 -33.87 54.30
CA ARG A 24 -5.26 -34.13 53.72
C ARG A 24 -4.59 -32.77 53.70
N HIS A 25 -3.66 -32.54 54.62
CA HIS A 25 -2.60 -31.59 54.41
C HIS A 25 -2.04 -31.92 53.02
N VAL A 26 -2.43 -31.13 52.02
CA VAL A 26 -1.79 -31.11 50.72
C VAL A 26 -0.41 -30.53 51.02
N GLY A 27 0.49 -31.40 51.46
CA GLY A 27 1.85 -31.04 51.83
C GLY A 27 2.49 -30.37 50.64
N ALA A 28 2.92 -29.11 50.81
CA ALA A 28 3.97 -28.39 50.08
C ALA A 28 4.26 -28.82 48.60
N ALA A 29 3.25 -29.15 47.80
CA ALA A 29 3.43 -29.69 46.44
C ALA A 29 3.73 -28.59 45.41
N PHE A 30 3.66 -27.33 45.81
CA PHE A 30 4.13 -26.19 45.03
C PHE A 30 5.43 -25.65 45.61
N LYS A 31 6.49 -26.47 45.64
CA LYS A 31 7.84 -25.92 45.68
C LYS A 31 8.01 -25.11 44.38
N LYS A 32 7.86 -23.78 44.46
CA LYS A 32 8.15 -22.86 43.35
C LYS A 32 9.61 -23.07 42.95
N GLY A 33 9.85 -23.91 41.95
CA GLY A 33 11.20 -24.30 41.57
C GLY A 33 12.03 -23.08 41.17
N SER A 34 13.31 -23.07 41.55
CA SER A 34 14.28 -22.02 41.18
C SER A 34 14.71 -22.10 39.69
N SER A 35 14.05 -22.95 38.90
CA SER A 35 14.36 -23.15 37.48
C SER A 35 14.33 -21.83 36.71
N SER A 36 15.27 -21.68 35.78
CA SER A 36 15.37 -20.52 34.90
C SER A 36 14.17 -20.36 33.97
N THR A 37 13.36 -21.41 33.79
CA THR A 37 12.12 -21.40 33.02
C THR A 37 10.88 -21.15 33.87
N ASN A 38 10.99 -21.01 35.19
CA ASN A 38 9.84 -20.71 36.04
C ASN A 38 9.61 -19.18 36.12
N PRO A 39 8.46 -18.66 35.63
CA PRO A 39 8.14 -17.24 35.71
C PRO A 39 7.96 -16.75 37.16
N ASP A 40 7.65 -17.65 38.10
CA ASP A 40 7.41 -17.33 39.51
C ASP A 40 8.57 -17.77 40.42
N ARG A 41 9.79 -17.94 39.87
CA ARG A 41 10.99 -18.20 40.68
C ARG A 41 11.30 -17.02 41.60
N LYS A 42 11.70 -17.31 42.84
CA LYS A 42 12.28 -16.30 43.74
C LYS A 42 13.75 -16.11 43.36
N LEU A 43 14.16 -14.87 43.12
CA LEU A 43 15.55 -14.53 42.83
C LEU A 43 16.32 -14.37 44.16
N PRO A 44 17.59 -14.77 44.24
CA PRO A 44 18.42 -14.47 45.40
C PRO A 44 18.65 -12.96 45.51
N GLU A 45 18.46 -12.37 46.70
CA GLU A 45 18.56 -10.92 46.96
C GLU A 45 19.99 -10.38 46.70
N ASN A 46 21.01 -11.22 46.83
CA ASN A 46 22.42 -10.79 46.81
C ASN A 46 23.07 -10.72 45.42
N LYS A 47 22.31 -10.57 44.32
CA LYS A 47 22.89 -10.57 42.96
C LYS A 47 22.50 -9.36 42.12
N LYS A 48 23.46 -8.91 41.31
CA LYS A 48 23.35 -7.75 40.39
C LYS A 48 22.09 -7.85 39.52
N GLN A 49 21.38 -6.73 39.42
CA GLN A 49 20.19 -6.57 38.58
C GLN A 49 20.54 -6.90 37.10
N GLY A 50 19.75 -7.75 36.46
CA GLY A 50 19.95 -8.18 35.06
C GLY A 50 20.62 -9.54 34.86
N PHE A 51 21.22 -10.15 35.88
CA PHE A 51 21.81 -11.50 35.77
C PHE A 51 20.76 -12.59 35.43
N TYR A 52 19.52 -12.37 35.87
CA TYR A 52 18.42 -13.31 35.71
C TYR A 52 17.34 -12.75 34.79
N ARG A 53 16.87 -13.58 33.85
CA ARG A 53 15.70 -13.29 33.01
C ARG A 53 14.49 -12.89 33.88
N SER A 54 13.82 -11.81 33.47
CA SER A 54 12.60 -11.32 34.11
C SER A 54 11.40 -12.26 33.87
N LYS A 55 10.34 -12.10 34.68
CA LYS A 55 9.10 -12.88 34.54
C LYS A 55 8.45 -12.72 33.16
N SER A 56 8.45 -11.51 32.58
CA SER A 56 7.92 -11.25 31.24
C SER A 56 8.76 -11.94 30.16
N THR A 57 10.10 -11.86 30.26
CA THR A 57 11.02 -12.55 29.34
C THR A 57 10.81 -14.06 29.38
N ILE A 58 10.62 -14.66 30.56
CA ILE A 58 10.36 -16.09 30.69
C ILE A 58 9.02 -16.48 30.05
N LYS A 59 7.95 -15.71 30.26
CA LYS A 59 6.66 -15.95 29.62
C LYS A 59 6.74 -15.85 28.10
N LEU A 60 7.45 -14.84 27.58
CA LEU A 60 7.69 -14.68 26.15
C LEU A 60 8.46 -15.87 25.56
N LEU A 61 9.52 -16.33 26.24
CA LEU A 61 10.28 -17.49 25.80
C LEU A 61 9.48 -18.79 25.87
N LYS A 62 8.56 -18.91 26.84
CA LYS A 62 7.65 -20.05 26.91
C LYS A 62 6.70 -20.10 25.72
N MET A 63 6.26 -18.95 25.20
CA MET A 63 5.37 -18.88 24.03
C MET A 63 5.93 -19.66 22.82
N TYR A 64 7.23 -19.53 22.53
CA TYR A 64 7.88 -20.25 21.42
C TYR A 64 7.97 -21.76 21.63
N LYS A 65 7.87 -22.23 22.88
CA LYS A 65 8.03 -23.65 23.26
C LYS A 65 6.70 -24.32 23.59
N SER A 66 5.70 -23.56 24.01
CA SER A 66 4.38 -24.08 24.38
C SER A 66 3.66 -24.58 23.14
N LYS A 67 3.26 -25.85 23.15
CA LYS A 67 2.33 -26.40 22.15
C LYS A 67 0.90 -26.10 22.58
N PRO A 68 -0.02 -25.92 21.62
CA PRO A 68 -1.43 -25.80 21.94
C PRO A 68 -1.96 -27.05 22.64
N THR A 69 -2.77 -26.88 23.69
CA THR A 69 -3.36 -27.97 24.48
C THR A 69 -4.44 -28.73 23.70
N TRP A 70 -5.13 -28.09 22.75
CA TRP A 70 -6.12 -28.75 21.86
C TRP A 70 -5.51 -29.83 20.95
N MET A 71 -4.19 -29.86 20.81
CA MET A 71 -3.50 -30.96 20.12
C MET A 71 -3.39 -32.22 21.01
N ARG A 72 -3.63 -32.09 22.32
CA ARG A 72 -3.56 -33.16 23.34
C ARG A 72 -4.95 -33.55 23.87
N GLU A 73 -5.85 -32.58 24.01
CA GLU A 73 -7.22 -32.78 24.48
C GLU A 73 -8.18 -32.56 23.30
N LYS A 74 -8.92 -33.60 22.88
CA LYS A 74 -9.99 -33.55 21.85
C LYS A 74 -11.24 -32.80 22.35
N GLU A 75 -11.07 -31.82 23.23
CA GLU A 75 -12.19 -31.00 23.69
C GLU A 75 -12.42 -29.91 22.65
N GLY A 76 -13.62 -29.90 22.06
CA GLY A 76 -14.06 -28.83 21.17
C GLY A 76 -13.97 -27.49 21.90
N GLN A 77 -13.56 -26.44 21.19
CA GLN A 77 -13.48 -25.11 21.79
C GLN A 77 -14.85 -24.74 22.39
N PRO A 78 -14.93 -24.31 23.67
CA PRO A 78 -16.19 -23.88 24.25
C PRO A 78 -16.68 -22.66 23.47
N THR A 79 -17.81 -22.80 22.78
CA THR A 79 -18.44 -21.70 22.06
C THR A 79 -19.06 -20.77 23.10
N ALA A 80 -18.36 -19.68 23.43
CA ALA A 80 -18.90 -18.66 24.32
C ALA A 80 -20.13 -17.99 23.68
N PRO A 81 -21.16 -17.61 24.47
CA PRO A 81 -22.32 -16.93 23.92
C PRO A 81 -21.93 -15.53 23.41
N ALA A 82 -22.07 -15.30 22.11
CA ALA A 82 -21.86 -13.99 21.47
C ALA A 82 -23.11 -13.11 21.58
N ARG A 83 -23.38 -12.58 22.79
CA ARG A 83 -24.49 -11.62 23.01
C ARG A 83 -23.94 -10.21 23.12
N ILE A 84 -24.48 -9.28 22.35
CA ILE A 84 -24.18 -7.86 22.48
C ILE A 84 -25.28 -7.22 23.33
N GLN A 85 -24.93 -6.70 24.51
CA GLN A 85 -25.88 -6.10 25.45
C GLN A 85 -26.44 -4.79 24.87
N PRO A 86 -27.77 -4.59 24.78
CA PRO A 86 -28.30 -3.31 24.29
C PRO A 86 -27.84 -2.14 25.18
N ASP A 87 -27.24 -1.12 24.57
CA ASP A 87 -26.77 0.09 25.26
C ASP A 87 -27.12 1.35 24.42
N ARG A 88 -27.66 2.38 25.06
CA ARG A 88 -28.00 3.66 24.42
C ARG A 88 -26.77 4.37 23.87
N ARG A 89 -25.59 4.12 24.45
CA ARG A 89 -24.30 4.71 24.04
C ARG A 89 -23.91 4.39 22.61
N TRP A 90 -24.40 3.29 22.04
CA TRP A 90 -24.11 2.92 20.65
C TRP A 90 -24.69 3.88 19.63
N PHE A 91 -25.77 4.57 19.99
CA PHE A 91 -26.50 5.47 19.10
C PHE A 91 -26.08 6.94 19.28
N GLY A 92 -25.17 7.22 20.21
CA GLY A 92 -24.59 8.55 20.40
C GLY A 92 -23.43 8.82 19.43
N ASN A 93 -23.20 10.09 19.11
CA ASN A 93 -22.05 10.49 18.30
C ASN A 93 -20.75 10.14 19.03
N THR A 94 -19.90 9.31 18.42
CA THR A 94 -18.66 8.81 19.05
C THR A 94 -17.44 9.72 18.82
N ARG A 95 -17.43 10.49 17.73
CA ARG A 95 -16.37 11.46 17.40
C ARG A 95 -16.99 12.70 16.79
N VAL A 96 -16.82 13.85 17.45
CA VAL A 96 -17.33 15.16 17.01
C VAL A 96 -16.16 16.13 16.92
N ILE A 97 -16.14 16.98 15.91
CA ILE A 97 -15.13 18.02 15.71
C ILE A 97 -15.81 19.36 15.35
N ASP A 98 -15.34 20.44 15.95
CA ASP A 98 -15.86 21.79 15.67
C ASP A 98 -15.29 22.32 14.35
N GLN A 99 -16.07 23.13 13.62
CA GLN A 99 -15.68 23.64 12.31
C GLN A 99 -14.42 24.53 12.33
N THR A 100 -14.23 25.33 13.39
CA THR A 100 -13.05 26.17 13.57
C THR A 100 -11.79 25.32 13.76
N LYS A 101 -11.87 24.29 14.62
CA LYS A 101 -10.78 23.32 14.84
C LYS A 101 -10.47 22.52 13.60
N LEU A 102 -11.49 22.15 12.82
CA LEU A 102 -11.33 21.44 11.56
C LEU A 102 -10.56 22.29 10.54
N SER A 103 -10.91 23.58 10.44
CA SER A 103 -10.24 24.52 9.52
C SER A 103 -8.77 24.72 9.90
N ALA A 104 -8.48 24.98 11.19
CA ALA A 104 -7.11 25.08 11.69
C ALA A 104 -6.32 23.77 11.48
N PHE A 105 -6.97 22.62 11.65
CA PHE A 105 -6.37 21.31 11.42
C PHE A 105 -6.02 21.08 9.93
N ARG A 106 -6.90 21.50 9.01
CA ARG A 106 -6.63 21.43 7.57
C ARG A 106 -5.43 22.28 7.18
N GLU A 107 -5.34 23.49 7.70
CA GLU A 107 -4.22 24.38 7.44
C GLU A 107 -2.90 23.81 7.97
N ALA A 108 -2.87 23.42 9.25
CA ALA A 108 -1.68 22.87 9.89
C ALA A 108 -1.18 21.58 9.21
N LEU A 109 -2.09 20.66 8.85
CA LEU A 109 -1.71 19.45 8.13
C LEU A 109 -1.39 19.69 6.66
N GLY A 110 -2.00 20.68 6.01
CA GLY A 110 -1.63 21.10 4.67
C GLY A 110 -0.18 21.57 4.61
N GLN A 111 0.22 22.43 5.55
CA GLN A 111 1.60 22.90 5.68
C GLN A 111 2.56 21.74 5.98
N ALA A 112 2.24 20.90 6.98
CA ALA A 112 3.09 19.76 7.34
C ALA A 112 3.22 18.73 6.19
N HIS A 113 2.14 18.43 5.47
CA HIS A 113 2.20 17.47 4.35
C HIS A 113 3.00 18.00 3.14
N SER A 114 3.10 19.33 2.98
CA SER A 114 3.90 19.94 1.91
C SER A 114 5.41 19.81 2.17
N ASP A 115 5.84 19.77 3.44
CA ASP A 115 7.23 19.63 3.81
C ASP A 115 7.65 18.14 3.83
N PRO A 116 8.61 17.72 2.98
CA PRO A 116 9.08 16.33 2.93
C PRO A 116 9.85 15.89 4.19
N TYR A 117 10.33 16.82 5.01
CA TYR A 117 11.08 16.51 6.23
C TYR A 117 10.19 16.37 7.46
N SER A 118 8.98 16.91 7.42
CA SER A 118 8.06 16.85 8.55
C SER A 118 7.30 15.52 8.57
N VAL A 119 7.16 14.95 9.77
CA VAL A 119 6.59 13.61 9.95
C VAL A 119 5.48 13.60 10.98
N VAL A 120 4.34 13.03 10.61
CA VAL A 120 3.20 12.83 11.53
C VAL A 120 3.28 11.43 12.15
N LEU A 121 3.63 11.35 13.43
CA LEU A 121 3.85 10.07 14.13
C LEU A 121 2.55 9.31 14.46
N ARG A 122 1.50 10.01 14.93
CA ARG A 122 0.26 9.37 15.43
C ARG A 122 -0.92 9.51 14.47
N ARG A 123 -0.74 9.10 13.22
CA ARG A 123 -1.77 9.21 12.17
C ARG A 123 -3.06 8.47 12.47
N SER A 124 -3.02 7.33 13.15
CA SER A 124 -4.22 6.51 13.44
C SER A 124 -5.27 7.19 14.34
N LYS A 125 -4.87 8.19 15.11
CA LYS A 125 -5.76 8.96 15.98
C LYS A 125 -6.31 10.22 15.32
N LEU A 126 -5.75 10.62 14.18
CA LEU A 126 -6.11 11.85 13.48
C LEU A 126 -7.20 11.56 12.43
N PRO A 127 -8.19 12.45 12.25
CA PRO A 127 -9.22 12.31 11.23
C PRO A 127 -8.71 12.74 9.85
N VAL A 128 -7.74 12.00 9.30
CA VAL A 128 -7.06 12.31 8.02
C VAL A 128 -8.03 12.26 6.83
N SER A 129 -9.14 11.53 6.92
CA SER A 129 -10.18 11.51 5.90
C SER A 129 -10.83 12.87 5.64
N LEU A 130 -10.83 13.79 6.62
CA LEU A 130 -11.39 15.14 6.50
C LEU A 130 -10.49 16.12 5.74
N LEU A 131 -9.26 15.71 5.42
CA LEU A 131 -8.27 16.47 4.66
C LEU A 131 -8.38 16.28 3.15
N ALA A 132 -9.20 15.34 2.69
CA ALA A 132 -9.39 15.16 1.25
C ALA A 132 -9.83 16.51 0.66
N PRO A 133 -9.14 17.02 -0.38
CA PRO A 133 -9.66 18.16 -1.11
C PRO A 133 -11.06 17.78 -1.57
N SER A 134 -11.96 18.77 -1.47
CA SER A 134 -13.31 18.76 -2.02
C SER A 134 -13.41 17.80 -3.19
N THR A 135 -14.33 16.85 -3.07
CA THR A 135 -14.90 16.02 -4.14
C THR A 135 -14.46 16.43 -5.56
N PRO A 136 -13.97 15.50 -6.40
CA PRO A 136 -13.61 15.76 -7.81
C PRO A 136 -14.86 16.10 -8.65
N GLY A 137 -15.44 17.25 -8.36
CA GLY A 137 -16.77 17.71 -8.73
C GLY A 137 -17.13 19.08 -8.13
N HIS A 138 -16.36 19.62 -7.17
CA HIS A 138 -16.46 21.04 -6.81
C HIS A 138 -15.57 21.88 -7.72
N THR A 139 -16.16 22.92 -8.27
CA THR A 139 -15.81 23.71 -9.45
C THR A 139 -14.49 24.50 -9.39
N GLU A 140 -13.79 24.57 -8.26
CA GLU A 140 -12.70 25.54 -8.07
C GLU A 140 -11.34 25.10 -8.62
N ASP A 141 -11.05 23.79 -8.69
CA ASP A 141 -9.77 23.30 -9.24
C ASP A 141 -9.72 23.34 -10.78
N LEU A 142 -10.89 23.40 -11.43
CA LEU A 142 -10.99 23.50 -12.89
C LEU A 142 -10.71 24.91 -13.39
N GLU A 143 -11.08 25.94 -12.61
CA GLU A 143 -10.84 27.35 -12.97
C GLU A 143 -9.35 27.72 -12.89
N LYS A 144 -8.60 27.18 -11.92
CA LYS A 144 -7.15 27.43 -11.81
C LYS A 144 -6.35 26.80 -12.94
N LYS A 145 -6.69 25.57 -13.36
CA LYS A 145 -6.07 24.94 -14.54
C LYS A 145 -6.40 25.63 -15.86
N ALA A 146 -7.55 26.29 -15.96
CA ALA A 146 -7.93 27.10 -17.12
C ALA A 146 -7.16 28.44 -17.16
N LYS A 147 -6.81 29.01 -16.01
CA LYS A 147 -6.05 30.29 -15.91
C LYS A 147 -4.54 30.13 -16.08
N GLU A 148 -3.95 28.99 -15.73
CA GLU A 148 -2.50 28.76 -15.92
C GLU A 148 -2.09 28.48 -17.37
N LYS A 149 -3.03 28.05 -18.24
CA LYS A 149 -2.82 28.06 -19.69
C LYS A 149 -3.15 29.43 -20.27
N GLY A 150 -2.36 30.42 -19.89
CA GLY A 150 -2.31 31.69 -20.61
C GLY A 150 -1.49 31.49 -21.88
N ASP A 151 -2.16 31.32 -23.02
CA ASP A 151 -1.64 31.66 -24.34
C ASP A 151 -2.75 32.34 -25.14
N GLY A 152 -2.39 33.44 -25.77
CA GLY A 152 -3.26 34.53 -26.16
C GLY A 152 -4.32 34.21 -27.21
N ASP A 153 -5.43 34.95 -27.07
CA ASP A 153 -6.18 35.60 -28.15
C ASP A 153 -6.36 34.77 -29.44
N ARG A 154 -7.13 33.68 -29.35
CA ARG A 154 -7.80 33.07 -30.51
C ARG A 154 -9.23 32.66 -30.16
N SER A 155 -10.16 33.48 -30.64
CA SER A 155 -11.55 33.13 -30.99
C SER A 155 -12.34 32.28 -29.99
N GLY A 156 -13.10 32.95 -29.11
CA GLY A 156 -14.55 32.79 -28.84
C GLY A 156 -15.29 31.45 -28.89
N PHE A 157 -14.63 30.28 -28.94
CA PHE A 157 -15.31 29.02 -29.26
C PHE A 157 -14.87 27.84 -28.39
N THR A 158 -14.76 27.95 -27.06
CA THR A 158 -14.64 26.73 -26.23
C THR A 158 -14.97 26.88 -24.75
N GLN A 159 -16.17 27.33 -24.36
CA GLN A 159 -16.62 27.15 -22.97
C GLN A 159 -18.11 26.83 -22.88
N GLN A 160 -18.51 25.62 -23.27
CA GLN A 160 -19.77 25.05 -22.81
C GLN A 160 -19.55 23.67 -22.21
N ASN A 161 -19.79 23.65 -20.89
CA ASN A 161 -19.75 22.55 -19.94
C ASN A 161 -19.98 21.17 -20.60
N THR A 162 -18.90 20.39 -20.82
CA THR A 162 -19.05 18.97 -21.13
C THR A 162 -19.45 18.27 -19.83
N LEU A 163 -20.74 17.99 -19.65
CA LEU A 163 -21.18 16.95 -18.73
C LEU A 163 -20.34 15.70 -19.04
N ARG A 164 -19.63 15.14 -18.05
CA ARG A 164 -18.73 13.99 -18.27
C ARG A 164 -19.34 12.74 -17.66
N GLY A 165 -19.20 11.62 -18.39
CA GLY A 165 -19.38 10.25 -17.88
C GLY A 165 -20.72 10.00 -17.20
N SER A 166 -20.72 9.95 -15.87
CA SER A 166 -21.90 9.63 -15.05
C SER A 166 -23.05 10.60 -15.23
N ALA A 167 -22.78 11.90 -15.39
CA ALA A 167 -23.81 12.91 -15.60
C ALA A 167 -24.46 12.81 -17.00
N LEU A 168 -23.71 12.34 -18.00
CA LEU A 168 -24.28 12.04 -19.32
C LEU A 168 -25.10 10.76 -19.29
N LEU A 169 -24.63 9.72 -18.61
CA LEU A 169 -25.34 8.45 -18.46
C LEU A 169 -26.66 8.59 -17.70
N SER A 170 -26.75 9.52 -16.74
CA SER A 170 -28.01 9.82 -16.04
C SER A 170 -29.01 10.59 -16.90
N LEU A 171 -28.54 11.38 -17.85
CA LEU A 171 -29.39 12.14 -18.79
C LEU A 171 -29.76 11.33 -20.03
N GLN A 172 -28.83 10.51 -20.53
CA GLN A 172 -28.96 9.70 -21.73
C GLN A 172 -28.37 8.32 -21.42
N SER A 173 -29.24 7.37 -21.14
CA SER A 173 -28.83 5.97 -20.98
C SER A 173 -28.36 5.41 -22.32
N PHE A 174 -27.53 4.36 -22.28
CA PHE A 174 -26.99 3.76 -23.50
C PHE A 174 -28.10 3.21 -24.42
N SER A 175 -29.13 2.59 -23.86
CA SER A 175 -30.30 2.07 -24.60
C SER A 175 -31.12 3.16 -25.28
N ASP A 176 -31.13 4.38 -24.72
CA ASP A 176 -31.85 5.52 -25.29
C ASP A 176 -31.04 6.16 -26.43
N ALA A 177 -29.71 6.14 -26.33
CA ALA A 177 -28.82 6.72 -27.31
C ALA A 177 -28.55 5.81 -28.53
N PHE A 178 -28.46 4.49 -28.32
CA PHE A 178 -28.11 3.48 -29.33
C PHE A 178 -28.90 2.17 -29.13
N GLY A 179 -29.12 1.41 -30.21
CA GLY A 179 -29.84 0.13 -30.20
C GLY A 179 -31.29 0.23 -30.68
N ASP A 180 -32.02 -0.89 -30.63
CA ASP A 180 -33.37 -1.01 -31.23
C ASP A 180 -34.41 -0.13 -30.52
N LYS A 181 -34.21 0.12 -29.22
CA LYS A 181 -35.05 1.00 -28.39
C LYS A 181 -34.59 2.47 -28.38
N ARG A 182 -33.72 2.87 -29.31
CA ARG A 182 -33.18 4.24 -29.34
C ARG A 182 -34.29 5.29 -29.46
N THR A 183 -34.28 6.25 -28.55
CA THR A 183 -35.16 7.42 -28.55
C THR A 183 -34.47 8.64 -29.15
N ARG A 184 -33.13 8.64 -29.23
CA ARG A 184 -32.35 9.74 -29.84
C ARG A 184 -32.49 9.78 -31.36
N LYS A 185 -33.16 10.82 -31.87
CA LYS A 185 -33.34 11.04 -33.32
C LYS A 185 -32.37 12.04 -33.95
N LYS A 186 -31.82 12.98 -33.17
CA LYS A 186 -30.91 14.02 -33.67
C LYS A 186 -29.60 14.05 -32.87
N PRO A 187 -28.44 14.34 -33.53
CA PRO A 187 -27.20 14.59 -32.83
C PRO A 187 -27.24 15.93 -32.09
N ALA A 188 -26.72 15.96 -30.87
CA ALA A 188 -26.44 17.20 -30.16
C ALA A 188 -25.10 17.75 -30.69
N LEU A 189 -25.15 18.48 -31.81
CA LEU A 189 -23.97 19.11 -32.40
C LEU A 189 -23.55 20.30 -31.54
N ARG A 190 -22.24 20.40 -31.27
CA ARG A 190 -21.60 21.51 -30.54
C ARG A 190 -21.21 22.64 -31.52
N ALA A 191 -22.05 22.90 -32.52
CA ALA A 191 -21.83 23.93 -33.52
C ALA A 191 -23.15 24.67 -33.75
N SER A 192 -23.10 26.00 -33.80
CA SER A 192 -24.29 26.85 -33.97
C SER A 192 -24.60 27.16 -35.43
N SER A 193 -23.58 27.11 -36.30
CA SER A 193 -23.71 27.36 -37.74
C SER A 193 -22.90 26.34 -38.55
N LEU A 194 -23.21 26.22 -39.84
CA LEU A 194 -22.47 25.34 -40.75
C LEU A 194 -21.01 25.79 -40.90
N ALA A 195 -20.76 27.11 -40.92
CA ALA A 195 -19.42 27.67 -41.02
C ALA A 195 -18.54 27.28 -39.81
N ASP A 196 -19.10 27.33 -38.61
CA ASP A 196 -18.44 26.90 -37.37
C ASP A 196 -18.13 25.39 -37.37
N LEU A 197 -19.04 24.57 -37.88
CA LEU A 197 -18.78 23.13 -38.04
C LEU A 197 -17.60 22.86 -39.00
N ILE A 198 -17.48 23.63 -40.09
CA ILE A 198 -16.37 23.51 -41.06
C ILE A 198 -15.04 23.87 -40.38
N GLN A 199 -14.98 24.97 -39.64
CA GLN A 199 -13.79 25.39 -38.90
C GLN A 199 -13.35 24.33 -37.87
N GLN A 200 -14.30 23.73 -37.15
CA GLN A 200 -14.01 22.63 -36.23
C GLN A 200 -13.48 21.39 -36.94
N ALA A 201 -14.01 21.09 -38.13
CA ALA A 201 -13.56 19.96 -38.94
C ALA A 201 -12.12 20.17 -39.44
N GLU A 202 -11.81 21.33 -39.98
CA GLU A 202 -10.46 21.70 -40.43
C GLU A 202 -9.44 21.66 -39.28
N TYR A 203 -9.81 22.18 -38.11
CA TYR A 203 -8.97 22.10 -36.92
C TYR A 203 -8.70 20.64 -36.51
N ARG A 204 -9.71 19.78 -36.47
CA ARG A 204 -9.54 18.36 -36.15
C ARG A 204 -8.69 17.63 -37.18
N GLN A 205 -8.84 17.98 -38.46
CA GLN A 205 -8.03 17.44 -39.54
C GLN A 205 -6.54 17.79 -39.35
N SER A 206 -6.25 19.06 -39.03
CA SER A 206 -4.88 19.48 -38.75
C SER A 206 -4.24 18.75 -37.55
N LEU A 207 -5.02 18.50 -36.48
CA LEU A 207 -4.55 17.73 -35.32
C LEU A 207 -4.30 16.26 -35.66
N TYR A 208 -5.13 15.68 -36.53
CA TYR A 208 -4.96 14.31 -37.01
C TYR A 208 -3.68 14.16 -37.82
N GLU A 209 -3.46 15.06 -38.78
CA GLU A 209 -2.24 15.10 -39.59
C GLU A 209 -0.99 15.35 -38.73
N GLU A 210 -1.07 16.23 -37.72
CA GLU A 210 0.02 16.44 -36.77
C GLU A 210 0.28 15.19 -35.91
N GLY A 211 -0.77 14.45 -35.54
CA GLY A 211 -0.67 13.18 -34.83
C GLY A 211 0.02 12.10 -35.66
N GLN A 212 -0.41 11.91 -36.90
CA GLN A 212 0.24 10.97 -37.83
C GLN A 212 1.70 11.33 -38.07
N ARG A 213 2.01 12.61 -38.28
CA ARG A 213 3.39 13.07 -38.47
C ARG A 213 4.26 12.86 -37.23
N LYS A 214 3.70 12.84 -36.01
CA LYS A 214 4.41 12.52 -34.78
C LYS A 214 4.68 11.02 -34.66
N GLU A 215 3.68 10.19 -34.95
CA GLU A 215 3.82 8.73 -34.98
C GLU A 215 4.89 8.29 -36.01
N GLU A 216 4.84 8.83 -37.23
CA GLU A 216 5.83 8.55 -38.27
C GLU A 216 7.26 8.97 -37.88
N LYS A 217 7.42 10.05 -37.13
CA LYS A 217 8.72 10.51 -36.61
C LYS A 217 9.22 9.63 -35.46
N GLU A 218 8.35 9.18 -34.58
CA GLU A 218 8.71 8.26 -33.50
C GLU A 218 9.16 6.91 -34.06
N ASP A 219 8.49 6.41 -35.10
CA ASP A 219 8.86 5.18 -35.79
C ASP A 219 10.22 5.29 -36.52
N HIS A 220 10.56 6.47 -37.07
CA HIS A 220 11.85 6.70 -37.73
C HIS A 220 13.04 6.84 -36.77
N ILE A 221 12.81 7.33 -35.54
CA ILE A 221 13.88 7.50 -34.53
C ILE A 221 14.20 6.15 -33.84
N GLY A 222 13.28 5.19 -33.82
CA GLY A 222 13.48 3.86 -33.23
C GLY A 222 14.32 2.87 -34.05
N GLY A 223 14.78 3.25 -35.26
CA GLY A 223 15.46 2.35 -36.21
C GLY A 223 16.95 2.62 -36.47
N GLY A 224 17.60 3.50 -35.71
CA GLY A 224 18.99 3.90 -35.95
C GLY A 224 19.98 3.40 -34.89
N GLU A 225 21.00 2.67 -35.36
CA GLU A 225 22.29 2.33 -34.72
C GLU A 225 22.36 1.05 -33.85
N GLU A 226 22.44 -0.12 -34.51
CA GLU A 226 23.36 -1.17 -34.08
C GLU A 226 24.25 -1.58 -35.26
N ASP A 227 25.51 -1.15 -35.20
CA ASP A 227 26.58 -1.44 -36.15
C ASP A 227 27.43 -2.63 -35.64
N GLY A 228 27.77 -3.54 -36.56
CA GLY A 228 28.97 -4.39 -36.51
C GLY A 228 28.96 -5.68 -35.68
N GLY A 229 28.72 -6.83 -36.34
CA GLY A 229 29.06 -8.14 -35.78
C GLY A 229 28.72 -9.34 -36.67
N ASN A 230 29.67 -9.73 -37.53
CA ASN A 230 29.61 -10.84 -38.48
C ASN A 230 29.93 -12.21 -37.86
N ASP A 231 29.02 -13.19 -37.98
CA ASP A 231 29.27 -14.64 -38.19
C ASP A 231 27.93 -15.22 -38.71
N SER A 232 27.78 -15.88 -39.86
CA SER A 232 28.46 -17.04 -40.46
C SER A 232 28.20 -18.39 -39.75
N SER A 233 26.97 -18.90 -39.85
CA SER A 233 26.80 -20.33 -40.10
C SER A 233 25.49 -20.66 -40.85
N CYS A 234 25.68 -21.50 -41.85
CA CYS A 234 24.71 -22.24 -42.65
C CYS A 234 24.00 -23.32 -41.81
N ASP A 235 22.71 -23.57 -42.05
CA ASP A 235 22.29 -24.84 -42.66
C ASP A 235 20.83 -24.85 -43.13
N ALA A 236 20.54 -25.81 -44.02
CA ALA A 236 19.49 -25.79 -45.02
C ALA A 236 18.20 -26.56 -44.67
N ARG A 237 17.09 -26.11 -45.29
CA ARG A 237 15.88 -26.85 -45.78
C ARG A 237 14.97 -27.53 -44.73
N SER A 238 13.66 -27.29 -44.72
CA SER A 238 12.73 -27.92 -45.68
C SER A 238 11.40 -27.15 -45.91
N THR A 239 11.16 -26.85 -47.19
CA THR A 239 9.92 -26.89 -48.01
C THR A 239 8.49 -26.93 -47.41
N ALA A 240 7.68 -26.03 -47.99
CA ALA A 240 6.32 -26.19 -48.54
C ALA A 240 5.09 -25.86 -47.67
N GLY A 241 4.31 -24.86 -48.14
CA GLY A 241 3.00 -24.48 -47.63
C GLY A 241 2.67 -23.03 -48.01
N ASP A 242 2.36 -22.81 -49.29
CA ASP A 242 1.87 -21.56 -49.88
C ASP A 242 0.42 -21.30 -49.42
N ASP A 243 0.09 -20.07 -49.03
CA ASP A 243 -1.28 -19.54 -49.09
C ASP A 243 -1.24 -18.00 -49.07
N HIS A 244 -1.69 -17.44 -50.18
CA HIS A 244 -1.60 -16.05 -50.58
C HIS A 244 -2.85 -15.25 -50.16
N LEU A 245 -2.74 -14.24 -49.29
CA LEU A 245 -3.70 -13.12 -49.27
C LEU A 245 -3.07 -11.80 -48.76
N SER A 246 -3.09 -10.81 -49.64
CA SER A 246 -2.50 -9.48 -49.55
C SER A 246 -3.16 -8.56 -48.53
N SER A 247 -2.42 -8.18 -47.50
CA SER A 247 -2.55 -6.90 -46.79
C SER A 247 -1.18 -6.23 -46.86
N PHE A 248 -1.13 -4.96 -47.28
CA PHE A 248 0.07 -4.13 -47.31
C PHE A 248 0.58 -3.90 -45.87
N SER A 249 1.19 -4.92 -45.29
CA SER A 249 1.96 -4.83 -44.06
C SER A 249 3.30 -4.20 -44.42
N SER A 250 3.63 -3.10 -43.74
CA SER A 250 5.02 -2.62 -43.64
C SER A 250 5.94 -3.84 -43.45
N LYS A 251 6.97 -3.91 -44.30
CA LYS A 251 7.86 -5.05 -44.54
C LYS A 251 8.07 -5.88 -43.26
N GLY A 252 7.56 -7.11 -43.29
CA GLY A 252 7.41 -8.02 -42.16
C GLY A 252 8.72 -8.59 -41.60
N THR A 253 9.56 -7.75 -41.00
CA THR A 253 10.47 -8.21 -39.96
C THR A 253 9.68 -8.23 -38.65
N LYS A 254 9.23 -9.40 -38.22
CA LYS A 254 8.71 -9.55 -36.84
C LYS A 254 9.85 -9.16 -35.90
N ALA A 255 9.62 -8.16 -35.05
CA ALA A 255 10.56 -7.82 -33.99
C ALA A 255 10.90 -9.10 -33.22
N LEU A 256 12.21 -9.34 -33.01
CA LEU A 256 12.68 -10.52 -32.29
C LEU A 256 11.99 -10.57 -30.92
N ALA A 257 11.58 -11.77 -30.50
CA ALA A 257 10.91 -11.93 -29.22
C ALA A 257 11.84 -11.47 -28.10
N SER A 258 11.37 -10.54 -27.27
CA SER A 258 12.11 -10.10 -26.07
C SER A 258 12.49 -11.31 -25.24
N GLU A 259 13.77 -11.42 -24.92
CA GLU A 259 14.29 -12.50 -24.09
C GLU A 259 13.60 -12.53 -22.72
N GLU A 260 13.45 -13.74 -22.17
CA GLU A 260 12.86 -13.92 -20.84
C GLU A 260 13.67 -13.26 -19.71
N ILE A 261 14.95 -12.98 -19.96
CA ILE A 261 15.87 -12.33 -19.02
C ILE A 261 15.31 -10.94 -18.63
N PHE A 262 14.74 -10.20 -19.57
CA PHE A 262 14.16 -8.88 -19.32
C PHE A 262 12.91 -8.92 -18.41
N LYS A 263 12.30 -10.10 -18.19
CA LYS A 263 11.12 -10.30 -17.34
C LYS A 263 11.45 -10.74 -15.91
N LYS A 264 12.72 -11.02 -15.58
CA LYS A 264 13.09 -11.60 -14.27
C LYS A 264 12.74 -10.69 -13.08
N GLY A 265 12.72 -9.37 -13.26
CA GLY A 265 12.39 -8.40 -12.20
C GLY A 265 10.89 -8.25 -11.89
N THR A 266 9.99 -8.74 -12.74
CA THR A 266 8.53 -8.52 -12.61
C THR A 266 7.77 -9.71 -12.04
N SER A 267 8.48 -10.71 -11.51
CA SER A 267 7.86 -11.93 -10.99
C SER A 267 6.92 -11.68 -9.80
N ARG A 268 5.75 -12.33 -9.79
CA ARG A 268 4.76 -12.25 -8.70
C ARG A 268 5.36 -12.63 -7.34
N ARG A 269 6.32 -13.57 -7.32
CA ARG A 269 7.01 -13.98 -6.10
C ARG A 269 7.78 -12.80 -5.48
N ILE A 270 8.56 -12.08 -6.29
CA ILE A 270 9.38 -10.95 -5.84
C ILE A 270 8.48 -9.82 -5.33
N TRP A 271 7.41 -9.50 -6.07
CA TRP A 271 6.44 -8.50 -5.63
C TRP A 271 5.72 -8.90 -4.34
N GLY A 272 5.42 -10.19 -4.15
CA GLY A 272 4.86 -10.70 -2.90
C GLY A 272 5.79 -10.52 -1.70
N GLU A 273 7.08 -10.83 -1.87
CA GLU A 273 8.11 -10.58 -0.85
C GLU A 273 8.27 -9.07 -0.57
N LEU A 274 8.28 -8.23 -1.60
CA LEU A 274 8.36 -6.78 -1.48
C LEU A 274 7.22 -6.21 -0.63
N TYR A 275 5.96 -6.56 -0.93
CA TYR A 275 4.82 -6.05 -0.17
C TYR A 275 4.79 -6.55 1.27
N LYS A 276 5.29 -7.76 1.53
CA LYS A 276 5.47 -8.28 2.89
C LYS A 276 6.48 -7.44 3.68
N VAL A 277 7.63 -7.12 3.09
CA VAL A 277 8.65 -6.28 3.73
C VAL A 277 8.10 -4.88 3.97
N ILE A 278 7.44 -4.29 2.96
CA ILE A 278 6.80 -2.98 3.10
C ILE A 278 5.80 -2.99 4.24
N ASP A 279 5.04 -4.07 4.45
CA ASP A 279 4.06 -4.12 5.53
C ASP A 279 4.68 -4.25 6.92
N ALA A 280 5.75 -5.04 7.04
CA ALA A 280 6.50 -5.22 8.27
C ALA A 280 7.36 -3.99 8.66
N SER A 281 7.73 -3.15 7.70
CA SER A 281 8.60 -1.98 7.95
C SER A 281 7.82 -0.74 8.38
N ASP A 282 8.39 0.04 9.31
CA ASP A 282 7.94 1.40 9.65
C ASP A 282 8.56 2.45 8.72
N VAL A 283 9.85 2.29 8.40
CA VAL A 283 10.63 3.14 7.49
C VAL A 283 11.06 2.32 6.28
N VAL A 284 10.78 2.83 5.09
CA VAL A 284 11.20 2.26 3.80
C VAL A 284 12.34 3.10 3.24
N VAL A 285 13.46 2.46 2.97
CA VAL A 285 14.63 3.09 2.37
C VAL A 285 14.73 2.62 0.93
N GLN A 286 14.69 3.56 0.00
CA GLN A 286 14.85 3.30 -1.42
C GLN A 286 16.26 3.69 -1.87
N VAL A 287 17.04 2.68 -2.22
CA VAL A 287 18.41 2.86 -2.72
C VAL A 287 18.35 3.12 -4.23
N ILE A 288 19.04 4.16 -4.65
CA ILE A 288 19.07 4.68 -6.02
C ILE A 288 20.55 4.73 -6.48
N ASP A 289 20.84 4.45 -7.75
CA ASP A 289 22.20 4.57 -8.31
C ASP A 289 22.51 6.04 -8.64
N ALA A 290 23.67 6.55 -8.23
CA ALA A 290 24.06 7.95 -8.42
C ALA A 290 24.27 8.36 -9.90
N ARG A 291 24.52 7.39 -10.79
CA ARG A 291 24.73 7.64 -12.22
C ARG A 291 23.43 7.95 -12.96
N ASP A 292 22.37 7.20 -12.66
CA ASP A 292 21.03 7.44 -13.18
C ASP A 292 19.98 7.27 -12.07
N PRO A 293 19.76 8.34 -11.28
CA PRO A 293 18.83 8.27 -10.18
C PRO A 293 17.36 8.32 -10.57
N LEU A 294 17.04 8.72 -11.81
CA LEU A 294 15.65 8.81 -12.28
C LEU A 294 15.19 7.48 -12.88
N GLY A 295 16.05 6.78 -13.63
CA GLY A 295 15.74 5.46 -14.17
C GLY A 295 15.70 4.37 -13.10
N THR A 296 16.56 4.46 -12.07
CA THR A 296 16.58 3.48 -10.97
C THR A 296 15.54 3.75 -9.86
N ARG A 297 14.71 4.79 -10.01
CA ARG A 297 13.66 5.17 -9.05
C ARG A 297 12.31 4.54 -9.40
N CYS A 298 11.66 3.92 -8.41
CA CYS A 298 10.40 3.19 -8.60
C CYS A 298 9.16 4.02 -8.22
N TRP A 299 8.72 4.89 -9.12
CA TRP A 299 7.52 5.75 -8.95
C TRP A 299 6.25 5.01 -8.51
N ARG A 300 6.08 3.76 -8.99
CA ARG A 300 4.93 2.92 -8.62
C ARG A 300 4.85 2.68 -7.11
N LEU A 301 6.00 2.44 -6.48
CA LEU A 301 6.07 2.20 -5.05
C LEU A 301 5.76 3.47 -4.27
N GLU A 302 6.28 4.61 -4.70
CA GLU A 302 6.06 5.90 -4.04
C GLU A 302 4.59 6.31 -4.08
N ARG A 303 3.95 6.15 -5.25
CA ARG A 303 2.51 6.38 -5.41
C ARG A 303 1.70 5.44 -4.53
N TYR A 304 2.10 4.16 -4.45
CA TYR A 304 1.44 3.19 -3.59
C TYR A 304 1.57 3.56 -2.10
N LEU A 305 2.76 3.94 -1.64
CA LEU A 305 2.97 4.36 -0.24
C LEU A 305 2.18 5.62 0.09
N ARG A 306 2.18 6.62 -0.80
CA ARG A 306 1.42 7.87 -0.61
C ARG A 306 -0.10 7.67 -0.62
N ALA A 307 -0.61 6.72 -1.41
CA ALA A 307 -2.04 6.43 -1.51
C ALA A 307 -2.53 5.48 -0.40
N ALA A 308 -1.86 4.34 -0.22
CA ALA A 308 -2.34 3.25 0.62
C ALA A 308 -1.73 3.25 2.03
N LYS A 309 -0.49 3.73 2.21
CA LYS A 309 0.29 3.55 3.44
C LYS A 309 0.99 4.83 3.88
N GLN A 310 0.22 5.91 4.03
CA GLN A 310 0.76 7.22 4.41
C GLN A 310 1.55 7.16 5.72
N SER A 311 1.19 6.31 6.69
CA SER A 311 1.92 6.21 7.96
C SER A 311 3.38 5.78 7.83
N LYS A 312 3.81 5.25 6.69
CA LYS A 312 5.17 4.76 6.47
C LYS A 312 6.06 5.88 5.95
N HIS A 313 7.28 5.94 6.47
CA HIS A 313 8.24 6.95 6.07
C HIS A 313 9.10 6.44 4.93
N MET A 314 9.42 7.31 3.96
CA MET A 314 10.24 6.95 2.81
C MET A 314 11.45 7.86 2.74
N ILE A 315 12.63 7.25 2.55
CA ILE A 315 13.92 7.94 2.50
C ILE A 315 14.68 7.44 1.29
N LEU A 316 15.32 8.34 0.56
CA LEU A 316 16.13 7.96 -0.58
C LEU A 316 17.61 7.90 -0.18
N ILE A 317 18.31 6.88 -0.66
CA ILE A 317 19.76 6.78 -0.54
C ILE A 317 20.35 6.82 -1.94
N LEU A 318 21.18 7.83 -2.20
CA LEU A 318 21.95 7.94 -3.43
C LEU A 318 23.26 7.16 -3.25
N ASN A 319 23.32 5.94 -3.77
CA ASN A 319 24.46 5.03 -3.63
C ASN A 319 25.40 5.11 -4.84
N LYS A 320 26.66 4.66 -4.66
CA LYS A 320 27.74 4.72 -5.66
C LYS A 320 28.14 6.15 -6.05
N VAL A 321 28.15 7.06 -5.08
CA VAL A 321 28.49 8.48 -5.29
C VAL A 321 29.93 8.67 -5.75
N ASP A 322 30.78 7.66 -5.56
CA ASP A 322 32.16 7.60 -6.05
C ASP A 322 32.29 7.49 -7.57
N LEU A 323 31.26 7.02 -8.26
CA LEU A 323 31.27 6.92 -9.72
C LEU A 323 30.94 8.24 -10.42
N ILE A 324 30.55 9.26 -9.67
CA ILE A 324 30.18 10.57 -10.22
C ILE A 324 31.02 11.69 -9.60
N PRO A 325 31.25 12.79 -10.32
CA PRO A 325 31.92 13.94 -9.74
C PRO A 325 31.13 14.51 -8.55
N PRO A 326 31.79 15.00 -7.48
CA PRO A 326 31.12 15.56 -6.31
C PRO A 326 30.19 16.76 -6.63
N ALA A 327 30.47 17.50 -7.70
CA ALA A 327 29.59 18.57 -8.17
C ALA A 327 28.21 18.03 -8.62
N VAL A 328 28.21 16.94 -9.39
CA VAL A 328 26.99 16.27 -9.89
C VAL A 328 26.21 15.67 -8.72
N ALA A 329 26.91 15.05 -7.75
CA ALA A 329 26.28 14.51 -6.55
C ALA A 329 25.50 15.57 -5.75
N ARG A 330 26.05 16.78 -5.61
CA ARG A 330 25.38 17.91 -4.95
C ARG A 330 24.13 18.37 -5.70
N VAL A 331 24.19 18.41 -7.04
CA VAL A 331 23.02 18.75 -7.88
C VAL A 331 21.91 17.71 -7.70
N TRP A 332 22.24 16.42 -7.72
CA TRP A 332 21.26 15.36 -7.47
C TRP A 332 20.65 15.43 -6.09
N LEU A 333 21.48 15.65 -5.06
CA LEU A 333 21.01 15.81 -3.69
C LEU A 333 20.00 16.98 -3.58
N LYS A 334 20.32 18.14 -4.17
CA LYS A 334 19.43 19.30 -4.17
C LYS A 334 18.11 19.04 -4.91
N ARG A 335 18.15 18.26 -6.00
CA ARG A 335 16.95 17.92 -6.77
C ARG A 335 16.06 16.93 -6.02
N LEU A 336 16.63 15.83 -5.52
CA LEU A 336 15.88 14.76 -4.88
C LEU A 336 15.37 15.15 -3.49
N SER A 337 16.10 15.99 -2.76
CA SER A 337 15.71 16.49 -1.42
C SER A 337 14.40 17.28 -1.41
N ARG A 338 13.91 17.73 -2.58
CA ARG A 338 12.60 18.37 -2.71
C ARG A 338 11.45 17.39 -2.52
N ASP A 339 11.66 16.13 -2.91
CA ASP A 339 10.61 15.12 -2.87
C ASP A 339 10.64 14.32 -1.57
N PHE A 340 11.84 13.88 -1.18
CA PHE A 340 12.07 13.02 -0.02
C PHE A 340 13.44 13.33 0.60
N PRO A 341 13.62 13.12 1.91
CA PRO A 341 14.93 13.20 2.53
C PRO A 341 15.91 12.27 1.81
N THR A 342 17.03 12.82 1.33
CA THR A 342 18.02 12.07 0.56
C THR A 342 19.39 12.12 1.22
N LEU A 343 20.09 10.99 1.23
CA LEU A 343 21.45 10.88 1.77
C LEU A 343 22.41 10.33 0.71
N PRO A 344 23.58 10.96 0.50
CA PRO A 344 24.63 10.38 -0.32
C PRO A 344 25.32 9.25 0.45
N PHE A 345 25.58 8.13 -0.21
CA PHE A 345 26.13 6.95 0.43
C PHE A 345 27.17 6.25 -0.44
N GLN A 346 28.27 5.84 0.18
CA GLN A 346 29.28 5.00 -0.46
C GLN A 346 29.43 3.71 0.36
N ALA A 347 28.94 2.60 -0.19
CA ALA A 347 29.01 1.30 0.46
C ALA A 347 30.40 0.67 0.27
N LYS A 348 31.25 0.75 1.29
CA LYS A 348 32.55 0.06 1.35
C LYS A 348 32.67 -0.75 2.64
N LYS A 349 33.16 -1.99 2.55
CA LYS A 349 33.26 -2.93 3.68
C LYS A 349 34.49 -2.68 4.56
N HIS A 350 35.62 -2.35 3.96
CA HIS A 350 36.93 -2.26 4.63
C HIS A 350 37.41 -0.81 4.85
N GLU A 351 36.80 0.17 4.18
CA GLU A 351 37.12 1.59 4.32
C GLU A 351 36.02 2.35 5.07
N LYS A 352 36.30 3.61 5.43
CA LYS A 352 35.30 4.52 5.99
C LYS A 352 34.21 4.80 4.94
N ALA A 353 33.10 4.07 5.03
CA ALA A 353 31.91 4.30 4.23
C ALA A 353 31.36 5.72 4.45
N VAL A 354 31.23 6.49 3.36
CA VAL A 354 30.62 7.82 3.37
C VAL A 354 29.12 7.68 3.64
N GLY A 355 28.56 8.52 4.53
CA GLY A 355 27.13 8.55 4.85
C GLY A 355 26.68 7.54 5.91
N LYS A 356 27.55 6.60 6.36
CA LYS A 356 27.20 5.59 7.37
C LYS A 356 26.74 6.19 8.71
N LEU A 357 27.45 7.20 9.20
CA LEU A 357 27.12 7.86 10.47
C LEU A 357 25.81 8.64 10.36
N GLN A 358 25.61 9.36 9.27
CA GLN A 358 24.39 10.14 9.01
C GLN A 358 23.16 9.23 8.92
N LEU A 359 23.25 8.11 8.20
CA LEU A 359 22.17 7.13 8.13
C LEU A 359 21.87 6.51 9.50
N SER A 360 22.91 6.19 10.28
CA SER A 360 22.72 5.64 11.63
C SER A 360 22.09 6.65 12.59
N GLN A 361 22.45 7.94 12.49
CA GLN A 361 21.83 9.00 13.28
C GLN A 361 20.35 9.15 12.89
N LEU A 362 20.07 9.16 11.59
CA LEU A 362 18.71 9.32 11.08
C LEU A 362 17.78 8.16 11.51
N LEU A 363 18.28 6.93 11.62
CA LEU A 363 17.47 5.76 12.00
C LEU A 363 17.37 5.52 13.51
N ARG A 364 18.17 6.21 14.34
CA ARG A 364 18.15 6.05 15.80
C ARG A 364 17.10 6.91 16.49
N TYR A 365 16.76 8.03 15.87
CA TYR A 365 15.61 8.86 16.26
C TYR A 365 14.35 8.29 15.62
#